data_AF-A0A845X8H0-F1
#
_entry.id   AF-A0A845X8H0-F1
#
_cell.length_a   1.000
_cell.length_b   1.000
_cell.length_c   1.000
_cell.angle_alpha   90.00
_cell.angle_beta   90.00
_cell.angle_gamma   90.00
#
_symmetry.space_group_name_H-M   'P 1'
#
loop_
_entity.id
_entity.type
_entity.pdbx_description
1 polymer ?
#
loop_
_entity_poly.entity_id
_entity_poly.type
_entity_poly.pdbx_seq_one_letter_code
_entity_poly.pdbx_strand_id
1 'polypeptide(L)'
;MQKPTSPLQRLLWGTLLLINSTLLLLYIGSIIVPTFYSDSLLGQWFETVQWEDLPLSEEQTVALVFTIAIVYLLLKNAHHAVVERDRRKLYQQWAEQHHWLYDPQKDQALYRKYRFLLGIPGYYASSSPNTDICAVHRFQRRWRNYIAVAYTHYVRTRKVSSSGKSRRTTVTHSYLGVTLIHTQSNFPKLYISPTHWSDPIFAFISQLFELVFCHLGFNFSEPSWQEFIQPLNHSSNGKQHIKKYQVETGNPDFIQQFFHPKMLKYLSTLPRGLRFEIDRDILVIYQEGRLNLDTIQVNLNHLHRIYQLIPERWK
;
A
#
# COMPACT_ATOMS: atom_id res chain seq x y z
N MET A 1 10.62 -19.71 48.76
CA MET A 1 10.25 -18.46 49.45
C MET A 1 9.09 -18.72 50.41
N GLN A 2 9.13 -18.21 51.64
CA GLN A 2 8.04 -18.36 52.61
C GLN A 2 6.83 -17.51 52.18
N LYS A 3 5.63 -18.11 52.15
CA LYS A 3 4.38 -17.37 51.87
C LYS A 3 4.17 -16.31 52.96
N PRO A 4 3.78 -15.07 52.61
CA PRO A 4 3.54 -14.00 53.58
C PRO A 4 2.41 -14.41 54.54
N THR A 5 2.76 -14.61 55.81
CA THR A 5 1.86 -15.14 56.83
C THR A 5 1.02 -14.05 57.45
N SER A 6 1.51 -12.80 57.50
CA SER A 6 0.79 -11.69 58.12
C SER A 6 -0.03 -10.87 57.11
N PRO A 7 -1.18 -10.31 57.53
CA PRO A 7 -2.00 -9.43 56.69
C PRO A 7 -1.21 -8.23 56.15
N LEU A 8 -0.28 -7.70 56.96
CA LEU A 8 0.55 -6.55 56.61
C LEU A 8 1.60 -6.91 55.55
N GLN A 9 2.15 -8.13 55.58
CA GLN A 9 3.00 -8.64 54.51
C GLN A 9 2.23 -8.84 53.20
N ARG A 10 0.99 -9.35 53.24
CA ARG A 10 0.16 -9.49 52.03
C ARG A 10 -0.19 -8.14 51.42
N LEU A 11 -0.48 -7.14 52.26
CA LEU A 11 -0.70 -5.77 51.81
C LEU A 11 0.56 -5.22 51.12
N LEU A 12 1.72 -5.28 51.79
CA LEU A 12 2.99 -4.81 51.22
C LEU A 12 3.35 -5.51 49.91
N TRP A 13 3.14 -6.83 49.82
CA TRP A 13 3.36 -7.60 48.59
C TRP A 13 2.38 -7.18 47.49
N GLY A 14 1.11 -6.96 47.82
CA GLY A 14 0.11 -6.44 46.88
C GLY A 14 0.47 -5.05 46.35
N THR A 15 0.94 -4.15 47.23
CA THR A 15 1.39 -2.81 46.85
C THR A 15 2.65 -2.86 45.99
N LEU A 16 3.60 -3.75 46.31
CA LEU A 16 4.80 -3.98 45.49
C LEU A 16 4.46 -4.54 44.10
N LEU A 17 3.48 -5.45 44.01
CA LEU A 17 2.98 -5.97 42.73
C LEU A 17 2.27 -4.90 41.91
N LEU A 18 1.48 -4.04 42.55
CA LEU A 18 0.84 -2.89 41.91
C LEU A 18 1.86 -1.85 41.44
N ILE A 19 2.86 -1.53 42.25
CA ILE A 19 3.94 -0.62 41.89
C ILE A 19 4.78 -1.22 40.75
N ASN A 20 5.16 -2.49 40.81
CA ASN A 20 5.95 -3.14 39.76
C ASN A 20 5.16 -3.32 38.47
N SER A 21 3.86 -3.64 38.52
CA SER A 21 3.01 -3.69 37.32
C SER A 21 2.79 -2.30 36.72
N THR A 22 2.65 -1.26 37.56
CA THR A 22 2.54 0.13 37.10
C THR A 22 3.86 0.63 36.52
N LEU A 23 5.01 0.31 37.14
CA LEU A 23 6.34 0.61 36.62
C LEU A 23 6.63 -0.18 35.34
N LEU A 24 6.19 -1.43 35.23
CA LEU A 24 6.28 -2.23 34.01
C LEU A 24 5.42 -1.61 32.90
N LEU A 25 4.22 -1.15 33.21
CA LEU A 25 3.35 -0.45 32.26
C LEU A 25 3.91 0.91 31.83
N LEU A 26 4.53 1.66 32.75
CA LEU A 26 5.24 2.91 32.47
C LEU A 26 6.51 2.67 31.67
N TYR A 27 7.25 1.59 31.95
CA TYR A 27 8.46 1.19 31.25
C TYR A 27 8.13 0.72 29.83
N ILE A 28 7.14 -0.15 29.67
CA ILE A 28 6.56 -0.57 28.39
C ILE A 28 6.04 0.66 27.62
N GLY A 29 5.34 1.58 28.29
CA GLY A 29 4.89 2.84 27.69
C GLY A 29 6.05 3.74 27.23
N SER A 30 7.13 3.81 27.99
CA SER A 30 8.31 4.65 27.67
C SER A 30 9.19 4.07 26.55
N ILE A 31 9.21 2.74 26.40
CA ILE A 31 9.95 2.04 25.33
C ILE A 31 9.15 1.96 24.03
N ILE A 32 7.82 1.84 24.11
CA ILE A 32 6.98 1.69 22.91
C ILE A 32 6.91 2.98 22.07
N VAL A 33 7.25 4.15 22.63
CA VAL A 33 7.14 5.44 21.91
C VAL A 33 8.23 5.62 20.83
N PRO A 34 9.47 5.09 20.94
CA PRO A 34 10.44 5.19 19.84
C PRO A 34 10.66 3.93 18.98
N THR A 35 10.29 2.71 19.40
CA THR A 35 10.86 1.47 18.80
C THR A 35 9.88 0.61 17.97
N PHE A 36 9.21 1.19 16.98
CA PHE A 36 8.48 0.40 15.96
C PHE A 36 9.25 0.36 14.63
N TYR A 37 10.40 -0.31 14.64
CA TYR A 37 11.03 -0.90 13.45
C TYR A 37 11.59 -2.29 13.81
N SER A 38 10.96 -3.31 13.22
CA SER A 38 11.40 -4.69 12.88
C SER A 38 12.21 -5.61 13.81
N ASP A 39 12.81 -5.19 14.93
CA ASP A 39 13.51 -6.09 15.86
C ASP A 39 13.05 -5.81 17.29
N SER A 40 11.81 -6.22 17.62
CA SER A 40 11.19 -5.71 18.84
C SER A 40 11.91 -6.25 20.08
N LEU A 41 12.52 -5.34 20.83
CA LEU A 41 13.01 -5.51 22.22
C LEU A 41 12.02 -6.27 23.12
N LEU A 42 10.72 -6.23 22.82
CA LEU A 42 9.69 -7.03 23.48
C LEU A 42 9.89 -8.54 23.31
N GLY A 43 10.32 -9.02 22.14
CA GLY A 43 10.60 -10.45 21.91
C GLY A 43 11.82 -10.91 22.70
N GLN A 44 12.92 -10.14 22.64
CA GLN A 44 14.13 -10.40 23.42
C GLN A 44 13.88 -10.27 24.94
N TRP A 45 13.05 -9.32 25.36
CA TRP A 45 12.64 -9.18 26.76
C TRP A 45 11.80 -10.38 27.22
N PHE A 46 10.87 -10.86 26.39
CA PHE A 46 10.04 -12.02 26.72
C PHE A 46 10.87 -13.30 26.89
N GLU A 47 11.93 -13.46 26.09
CA GLU A 47 12.89 -14.58 26.17
C GLU A 47 13.88 -14.46 27.33
N THR A 48 14.17 -13.25 27.82
CA THR A 48 15.10 -13.01 28.93
C THR A 48 14.46 -13.05 30.30
N VAL A 49 13.14 -12.91 30.39
CA VAL A 49 12.40 -13.08 31.65
C VAL A 49 12.32 -14.57 32.00
N GLN A 50 12.99 -14.98 33.07
CA GLN A 50 12.84 -16.31 33.67
C GLN A 50 11.48 -16.38 34.38
N TRP A 51 10.42 -16.71 33.63
CA TRP A 51 9.04 -16.75 34.14
C TRP A 51 8.84 -17.77 35.28
N GLU A 52 9.73 -18.76 35.39
CA GLU A 52 9.71 -19.79 36.45
C GLU A 52 10.02 -19.22 37.85
N ASP A 53 10.72 -18.08 37.93
CA ASP A 53 11.12 -17.46 39.19
C ASP A 53 10.06 -16.51 39.77
N LEU A 54 8.98 -16.24 39.02
CA LEU A 54 7.89 -15.41 39.51
C LEU A 54 7.03 -16.25 40.48
N PRO A 55 6.81 -15.80 41.74
CA PRO A 55 6.02 -16.54 42.73
C PRO A 55 4.51 -16.38 42.47
N LEU A 56 4.07 -16.60 41.23
CA LEU A 56 2.70 -16.50 40.79
C LEU A 56 2.09 -17.91 40.72
N SER A 57 0.86 -18.08 41.18
CA SER A 57 0.09 -19.27 40.86
C SER A 57 -0.19 -19.34 39.36
N GLU A 58 -0.50 -20.53 38.84
CA GLU A 58 -0.88 -20.72 37.44
C GLU A 58 -2.02 -19.77 37.02
N GLU A 59 -3.04 -19.61 37.87
CA GLU A 59 -4.15 -18.66 37.67
C GLU A 59 -3.67 -17.21 37.57
N GLN A 60 -2.71 -16.81 38.41
CA GLN A 60 -2.14 -15.47 38.40
C GLN A 60 -1.29 -15.23 37.15
N THR A 61 -0.55 -16.24 36.69
CA THR A 61 0.23 -16.17 35.46
C THR A 61 -0.68 -16.01 34.24
N VAL A 62 -1.77 -16.80 34.16
CA VAL A 62 -2.76 -16.67 33.06
C VAL A 62 -3.42 -15.28 33.09
N ALA A 63 -3.82 -14.79 34.26
CA ALA A 63 -4.42 -13.47 34.41
C ALA A 63 -3.45 -12.34 34.00
N LEU A 64 -2.17 -12.46 34.36
CA LEU A 64 -1.12 -11.50 33.99
C LEU A 64 -0.91 -11.48 32.48
N VAL A 65 -0.75 -12.63 31.84
CA VAL A 65 -0.57 -12.73 30.38
C VAL A 65 -1.77 -12.15 29.64
N PHE A 66 -2.98 -12.47 30.09
CA PHE A 66 -4.21 -11.92 29.51
C PHE A 66 -4.29 -10.40 29.64
N THR A 67 -3.90 -9.86 30.81
CA THR A 67 -3.85 -8.42 31.05
C THR A 67 -2.84 -7.72 30.15
N ILE A 68 -1.63 -8.26 30.02
CA ILE A 68 -0.59 -7.74 29.12
C ILE A 68 -1.09 -7.75 27.66
N ALA A 69 -1.74 -8.83 27.23
CA ALA A 69 -2.29 -8.93 25.88
C ALA A 69 -3.37 -7.87 25.61
N ILE A 70 -4.27 -7.63 26.55
CA ILE A 70 -5.28 -6.56 26.44
C ILE A 70 -4.63 -5.19 26.34
N VAL A 71 -3.69 -4.88 27.25
CA VAL A 71 -3.00 -3.58 27.24
C VAL A 71 -2.28 -3.37 25.90
N TYR A 72 -1.57 -4.38 25.42
CA TYR A 72 -0.88 -4.31 24.13
C TYR A 72 -1.85 -4.02 22.97
N LEU A 73 -3.01 -4.70 22.92
CA LEU A 73 -4.03 -4.46 21.89
C LEU A 73 -4.60 -3.04 21.97
N LEU A 74 -4.85 -2.52 23.18
CA LEU A 74 -5.33 -1.16 23.38
C LEU A 74 -4.30 -0.12 22.92
N LEU A 75 -3.03 -0.27 23.32
CA LEU A 75 -1.94 0.62 22.91
C LEU A 75 -1.73 0.61 21.40
N LYS A 76 -1.76 -0.57 20.77
CA LYS A 76 -1.66 -0.70 19.31
C LYS A 76 -2.80 0.01 18.58
N ASN A 77 -4.03 -0.17 19.05
CA ASN A 77 -5.19 0.51 18.45
C ASN A 77 -5.14 2.04 18.66
N ALA A 78 -4.73 2.49 19.85
CA ALA A 78 -4.53 3.90 20.14
C ALA A 78 -3.45 4.51 19.25
N HIS A 79 -2.31 3.83 19.09
CA HIS A 79 -1.24 4.26 18.19
C HIS A 79 -1.73 4.38 16.75
N HIS A 80 -2.45 3.39 16.22
CA HIS A 80 -3.04 3.49 14.88
C HIS A 80 -4.01 4.66 14.74
N ALA A 81 -4.82 4.93 15.76
CA ALA A 81 -5.74 6.07 15.78
C ALA A 81 -4.99 7.41 15.78
N VAL A 82 -3.88 7.53 16.53
CA VAL A 82 -3.02 8.71 16.54
C VAL A 82 -2.37 8.92 15.18
N VAL A 83 -1.75 7.89 14.60
CA VAL A 83 -1.11 7.94 13.28
C VAL A 83 -2.11 8.32 12.18
N GLU A 84 -3.33 7.78 12.24
CA GLU A 84 -4.42 8.16 11.32
C GLU A 84 -4.87 9.62 11.52
N ARG A 85 -5.01 10.07 12.77
CA ARG A 85 -5.37 11.45 13.09
C ARG A 85 -4.32 12.43 12.57
N ASP A 86 -3.04 12.16 12.80
CA ASP A 86 -1.96 13.05 12.39
C ASP A 86 -1.79 13.07 10.87
N ARG A 87 -1.98 11.93 10.19
CA ARG A 87 -2.08 11.90 8.72
C ARG A 87 -3.24 12.74 8.21
N ARG A 88 -4.41 12.68 8.83
CA ARG A 88 -5.55 13.51 8.41
C ARG A 88 -5.26 15.01 8.58
N LYS A 89 -4.56 15.41 9.65
CA LYS A 89 -4.12 16.81 9.82
C LYS A 89 -3.15 17.21 8.71
N LEU A 90 -2.14 16.38 8.44
CA LEU A 90 -1.17 16.62 7.36
C LEU A 90 -1.88 16.78 6.01
N TYR A 91 -2.81 15.88 5.71
CA TYR A 91 -3.59 15.89 4.47
C TYR A 91 -4.48 17.13 4.35
N GLN A 92 -5.13 17.53 5.45
CA GLN A 92 -5.93 18.75 5.52
C GLN A 92 -5.07 20.00 5.28
N GLN A 93 -3.93 20.12 5.98
CA GLN A 93 -3.00 21.23 5.82
C GLN A 93 -2.47 21.35 4.39
N TRP A 94 -2.07 20.22 3.80
CA TRP A 94 -1.62 20.18 2.40
C TRP A 94 -2.75 20.59 1.45
N ALA A 95 -3.98 20.11 1.67
CA ALA A 95 -5.12 20.46 0.84
C ALA A 95 -5.43 21.96 0.89
N GLU A 96 -5.40 22.57 2.09
CA GLU A 96 -5.58 24.00 2.28
C GLU A 96 -4.50 24.82 1.58
N GLN A 97 -3.23 24.46 1.79
CA GLN A 97 -2.08 25.12 1.17
C GLN A 97 -2.13 25.08 -0.37
N HIS A 98 -2.61 23.96 -0.93
CA HIS A 98 -2.67 23.76 -2.37
C HIS A 98 -4.07 23.96 -2.97
N HIS A 99 -5.04 24.51 -2.22
CA HIS A 99 -6.42 24.75 -2.64
C HIS A 99 -7.14 23.51 -3.22
N TRP A 100 -6.94 22.36 -2.60
CA TRP A 100 -7.69 21.13 -2.88
C TRP A 100 -8.86 20.97 -1.90
N LEU A 101 -9.96 20.39 -2.38
CA LEU A 101 -11.01 19.88 -1.50
C LEU A 101 -10.57 18.53 -0.97
N TYR A 102 -10.50 18.38 0.36
CA TYR A 102 -10.12 17.13 1.01
C TYR A 102 -11.28 16.55 1.82
N ASP A 103 -11.51 15.25 1.65
CA ASP A 103 -12.53 14.49 2.35
C ASP A 103 -11.90 13.21 2.94
N PRO A 104 -11.78 13.09 4.28
CA PRO A 104 -11.16 11.94 4.93
C PRO A 104 -12.05 10.70 4.97
N GLN A 105 -13.33 10.81 4.59
CA GLN A 105 -14.30 9.74 4.79
C GLN A 105 -14.12 8.59 3.80
N LYS A 106 -14.67 7.43 4.17
CA LYS A 106 -14.80 6.30 3.25
C LYS A 106 -15.86 6.60 2.21
N ASP A 107 -15.49 6.47 0.94
CA ASP A 107 -16.38 6.71 -0.19
C ASP A 107 -16.46 5.44 -1.06
N GLN A 108 -17.51 4.65 -0.86
CA GLN A 108 -17.79 3.48 -1.70
C GLN A 108 -18.32 3.87 -3.08
N ALA A 109 -18.99 5.02 -3.20
CA ALA A 109 -19.56 5.48 -4.46
C ALA A 109 -18.44 5.89 -5.43
N LEU A 110 -17.42 6.57 -4.93
CA LEU A 110 -16.22 6.91 -5.70
C LEU A 110 -15.49 5.67 -6.20
N TYR A 111 -15.33 4.66 -5.34
CA TYR A 111 -14.76 3.39 -5.76
C TYR A 111 -15.59 2.75 -6.88
N ARG A 112 -16.92 2.66 -6.71
CA ARG A 112 -17.80 2.07 -7.74
C ARG A 112 -17.72 2.84 -9.04
N LYS A 113 -17.68 4.18 -8.98
CA LYS A 113 -17.52 5.07 -10.14
C LYS A 113 -16.26 4.75 -10.92
N TYR A 114 -15.16 4.44 -10.24
CA TYR A 114 -13.86 4.14 -10.87
C TYR A 114 -13.49 2.64 -10.84
N ARG A 115 -14.45 1.74 -10.63
CA ARG A 115 -14.17 0.31 -10.50
C ARG A 115 -13.56 -0.29 -11.77
N PHE A 116 -13.91 0.26 -12.94
CA PHE A 116 -13.36 -0.18 -14.21
C PHE A 116 -11.84 0.06 -14.32
N LEU A 117 -11.32 1.03 -13.56
CA LEU A 117 -9.89 1.35 -13.45
C LEU A 117 -9.13 0.33 -12.58
N LEU A 118 -9.79 -0.67 -11.98
CA LEU A 118 -9.13 -1.58 -11.05
C LEU A 118 -9.02 -3.01 -11.60
N GLY A 119 -8.93 -3.13 -12.93
CA GLY A 119 -8.61 -4.38 -13.62
C GLY A 119 -7.18 -4.89 -13.39
N ILE A 120 -6.47 -4.39 -12.38
CA ILE A 120 -5.06 -4.66 -12.09
C ILE A 120 -4.87 -6.16 -11.80
N PRO A 121 -4.18 -6.91 -12.66
CA PRO A 121 -3.81 -8.30 -12.37
C PRO A 121 -2.99 -8.37 -11.07
N GLY A 122 -3.40 -9.23 -10.15
CA GLY A 122 -2.74 -9.41 -8.84
C GLY A 122 -3.18 -8.46 -7.73
N TYR A 123 -3.90 -7.37 -8.02
CA TYR A 123 -4.56 -6.55 -6.99
C TYR A 123 -5.99 -7.05 -6.85
N TYR A 124 -6.13 -8.17 -6.12
CA TYR A 124 -7.36 -8.95 -6.00
C TYR A 124 -8.57 -8.14 -5.56
N ALA A 125 -9.33 -7.61 -6.52
CA ALA A 125 -10.78 -7.52 -6.39
C ALA A 125 -11.37 -8.90 -6.63
N SER A 126 -11.00 -9.88 -5.80
CA SER A 126 -11.83 -11.08 -5.68
C SER A 126 -13.18 -10.56 -5.21
N SER A 127 -14.22 -10.79 -6.01
CA SER A 127 -15.63 -10.62 -5.69
C SER A 127 -16.07 -11.54 -4.52
N SER A 128 -15.14 -11.91 -3.63
CA SER A 128 -15.43 -12.57 -2.39
C SER A 128 -16.36 -11.68 -1.56
N PRO A 129 -17.42 -12.23 -0.99
CA PRO A 129 -18.30 -11.52 -0.06
C PRO A 129 -17.56 -11.01 1.20
N ASN A 130 -16.29 -11.39 1.37
CA ASN A 130 -15.45 -11.05 2.51
C ASN A 130 -14.45 -9.90 2.23
N THR A 131 -14.66 -9.15 1.14
CA THR A 131 -13.80 -8.01 0.77
C THR A 131 -14.56 -6.68 0.94
N ASP A 132 -14.04 -5.78 1.78
CA ASP A 132 -14.51 -4.40 1.90
C ASP A 132 -13.58 -3.48 1.10
N ILE A 133 -14.14 -2.77 0.11
CA ILE A 133 -13.38 -1.91 -0.81
C ILE A 133 -13.99 -0.51 -0.81
N CYS A 134 -13.16 0.50 -0.59
CA CYS A 134 -13.57 1.91 -0.66
C CYS A 134 -12.41 2.83 -1.04
N ALA A 135 -12.74 4.05 -1.45
CA ALA A 135 -11.79 5.14 -1.48
C ALA A 135 -11.73 5.81 -0.10
N VAL A 136 -10.56 6.24 0.34
CA VAL A 136 -10.36 7.06 1.54
C VAL A 136 -9.41 8.21 1.21
N HIS A 137 -9.47 9.28 2.00
CA HIS A 137 -8.62 10.45 1.81
C HIS A 137 -8.72 11.02 0.39
N ARG A 138 -9.94 11.38 -0.03
CA ARG A 138 -10.22 11.92 -1.36
C ARG A 138 -9.79 13.39 -1.41
N PHE A 139 -9.02 13.71 -2.44
CA PHE A 139 -8.64 15.06 -2.84
C PHE A 139 -9.28 15.35 -4.20
N GLN A 140 -9.88 16.52 -4.36
CA GLN A 140 -10.45 16.96 -5.62
C GLN A 140 -10.15 18.43 -5.88
N ARG A 141 -9.76 18.77 -7.10
CA ARG A 141 -9.52 20.16 -7.51
C ARG A 141 -9.71 20.30 -9.02
N ARG A 142 -10.11 21.48 -9.48
CA ARG A 142 -9.88 21.88 -10.88
C ARG A 142 -8.40 22.24 -11.06
N TRP A 143 -7.66 21.40 -11.77
CA TRP A 143 -6.23 21.58 -12.01
C TRP A 143 -6.01 21.79 -13.51
N ARG A 144 -5.51 22.99 -13.88
CA ARG A 144 -5.53 23.48 -15.26
C ARG A 144 -6.97 23.41 -15.82
N ASN A 145 -7.17 22.73 -16.94
CA ASN A 145 -8.48 22.55 -17.56
C ASN A 145 -9.14 21.21 -17.21
N TYR A 146 -8.60 20.46 -16.25
CA TYR A 146 -9.07 19.13 -15.88
C TYR A 146 -9.72 19.13 -14.50
N ILE A 147 -10.66 18.20 -14.28
CA ILE A 147 -11.05 17.81 -12.93
C ILE A 147 -10.06 16.74 -12.48
N ALA A 148 -9.23 17.08 -11.49
CA ALA A 148 -8.26 16.17 -10.90
C ALA A 148 -8.82 15.58 -9.61
N VAL A 149 -8.61 14.28 -9.44
CA VAL A 149 -8.99 13.53 -8.23
C VAL A 149 -7.79 12.69 -7.80
N ALA A 150 -7.46 12.70 -6.51
CA ALA A 150 -6.50 11.78 -5.93
C ALA A 150 -7.11 11.13 -4.68
N TYR A 151 -6.84 9.87 -4.43
CA TYR A 151 -7.35 9.18 -3.23
C TYR A 151 -6.49 7.96 -2.90
N THR A 152 -6.65 7.44 -1.69
CA THR A 152 -6.13 6.12 -1.35
C THR A 152 -7.22 5.08 -1.58
N HIS A 153 -6.98 4.16 -2.48
CA HIS A 153 -7.78 2.96 -2.65
C HIS A 153 -7.46 1.98 -1.51
N TYR A 154 -8.49 1.58 -0.76
CA TYR A 154 -8.37 0.71 0.40
C TYR A 154 -9.12 -0.59 0.17
N VAL A 155 -8.42 -1.71 0.33
CA VAL A 155 -8.97 -3.06 0.25
C VAL A 155 -8.73 -3.76 1.58
N ARG A 156 -9.80 -4.29 2.17
CA ARG A 156 -9.73 -5.17 3.34
C ARG A 156 -10.26 -6.54 2.94
N THR A 157 -9.38 -7.53 2.95
CA THR A 157 -9.75 -8.91 2.62
C THR A 157 -9.75 -9.76 3.89
N ARG A 158 -10.85 -10.45 4.16
CA ARG A 158 -10.93 -11.46 5.21
C ARG A 158 -10.87 -12.85 4.60
N LYS A 159 -9.78 -13.57 4.85
CA LYS A 159 -9.62 -14.98 4.47
C LYS A 159 -9.91 -15.87 5.66
N VAL A 160 -10.75 -16.88 5.47
CA VAL A 160 -11.00 -17.93 6.45
C VAL A 160 -10.41 -19.21 5.87
N SER A 161 -9.35 -19.72 6.48
CA SER A 161 -8.77 -21.01 6.11
C SER A 161 -9.21 -22.07 7.11
N SER A 162 -9.83 -23.14 6.63
CA SER A 162 -10.07 -24.37 7.38
C SER A 162 -9.03 -25.40 6.97
N SER A 163 -7.92 -25.47 7.70
CA SER A 163 -6.99 -26.60 7.60
C SER A 163 -7.10 -27.42 8.89
N GLY A 164 -7.75 -28.59 8.81
CA GLY A 164 -7.98 -29.46 9.97
C GLY A 164 -9.01 -28.91 10.97
N LYS A 165 -8.81 -29.20 12.27
CA LYS A 165 -9.73 -28.84 13.38
C LYS A 165 -9.75 -27.34 13.76
N SER A 166 -8.93 -26.49 13.13
CA SER A 166 -8.81 -25.07 13.48
C SER A 166 -9.25 -24.16 12.34
N ARG A 167 -10.15 -23.22 12.65
CA ARG A 167 -10.62 -22.18 11.74
C ARG A 167 -9.79 -20.92 11.97
N ARG A 168 -8.87 -20.60 11.05
CA ARG A 168 -8.05 -19.38 11.13
C ARG A 168 -8.65 -18.28 10.26
N THR A 169 -8.82 -17.09 10.83
CA THR A 169 -9.25 -15.89 10.10
C THR A 169 -8.07 -14.94 9.97
N THR A 170 -7.68 -14.63 8.73
CA THR A 170 -6.62 -13.65 8.42
C THR A 170 -7.25 -12.43 7.77
N VAL A 171 -6.97 -11.25 8.31
CA VAL A 171 -7.41 -9.97 7.74
C VAL A 171 -6.20 -9.28 7.14
N THR A 172 -6.25 -9.01 5.84
CA THR A 172 -5.21 -8.29 5.11
C THR A 172 -5.73 -6.93 4.69
N HIS A 173 -4.93 -5.89 4.91
CA HIS A 173 -5.21 -4.53 4.50
C HIS A 173 -4.24 -4.13 3.39
N SER A 174 -4.76 -3.69 2.26
CA SER A 174 -3.97 -3.27 1.10
C SER A 174 -4.36 -1.84 0.72
N TYR A 175 -3.35 -1.05 0.37
CA TYR A 175 -3.50 0.35 0.00
C TYR A 175 -2.84 0.61 -1.36
N LEU A 176 -3.53 1.38 -2.19
CA LEU A 176 -3.01 1.84 -3.48
C LEU A 176 -3.33 3.34 -3.63
N GLY A 177 -2.31 4.18 -3.82
CA GLY A 177 -2.47 5.59 -4.13
C GLY A 177 -2.97 5.73 -5.57
N VAL A 178 -3.98 6.56 -5.76
CA VAL A 178 -4.60 6.83 -7.07
C VAL A 178 -4.55 8.32 -7.34
N THR A 179 -4.06 8.72 -8.52
CA THR A 179 -4.16 10.09 -9.03
C THR A 179 -4.72 10.05 -10.44
N LEU A 180 -5.77 10.82 -10.72
CA LEU A 180 -6.44 10.82 -12.01
C LEU A 180 -6.89 12.21 -12.46
N ILE A 181 -7.09 12.35 -13.76
CA ILE A 181 -7.71 13.53 -14.40
C ILE A 181 -8.86 13.11 -15.30
N HIS A 182 -9.89 13.96 -15.38
CA HIS A 182 -10.98 13.87 -16.35
C HIS A 182 -10.65 14.74 -17.56
N THR A 183 -10.68 14.14 -18.75
CA THR A 183 -10.42 14.77 -20.04
C THR A 183 -11.73 15.09 -20.77
N GLN A 184 -11.64 15.82 -21.89
CA GLN A 184 -12.81 16.13 -22.72
C GLN A 184 -13.10 15.03 -23.75
N SER A 185 -12.09 14.21 -24.04
CA SER A 185 -12.10 13.16 -25.05
C SER A 185 -12.36 11.79 -24.42
N ASN A 186 -12.92 10.86 -25.20
CA ASN A 186 -13.10 9.47 -24.78
C ASN A 186 -12.09 8.57 -25.48
N PHE A 187 -11.33 7.81 -24.70
CA PHE A 187 -10.30 6.89 -25.17
C PHE A 187 -10.72 5.43 -25.03
N PRO A 188 -10.26 4.55 -25.94
CA PRO A 188 -10.31 3.12 -25.71
C PRO A 188 -9.50 2.75 -24.45
N LYS A 189 -9.92 1.66 -23.79
CA LYS A 189 -9.22 1.16 -22.62
C LYS A 189 -7.77 0.77 -22.95
N LEU A 190 -6.82 1.28 -22.18
CA LEU A 190 -5.40 0.96 -22.24
C LEU A 190 -4.84 0.89 -20.82
N TYR A 191 -4.30 -0.25 -20.44
CA TYR A 191 -3.66 -0.46 -19.15
C TYR A 191 -2.18 -0.77 -19.35
N ILE A 192 -1.30 -0.07 -18.62
CA ILE A 192 0.14 -0.19 -18.74
C ILE A 192 0.74 -0.36 -17.33
N SER A 193 1.47 -1.45 -17.15
CA SER A 193 2.04 -1.82 -15.85
C SER A 193 3.42 -2.44 -16.00
N PRO A 194 4.32 -2.33 -15.01
CA PRO A 194 5.63 -2.96 -15.08
C PRO A 194 5.54 -4.49 -15.14
N THR A 195 6.33 -5.13 -16.00
CA THR A 195 6.27 -6.59 -16.26
C THR A 195 6.53 -7.45 -15.01
N HIS A 196 7.33 -6.97 -14.05
CA HIS A 196 7.73 -7.74 -12.87
C HIS A 196 6.87 -7.49 -11.62
N TRP A 197 5.80 -6.71 -11.73
CA TRP A 197 5.06 -6.29 -10.53
C TRP A 197 4.34 -7.43 -9.82
N SER A 198 3.84 -8.42 -10.56
CA SER A 198 3.06 -9.52 -9.97
C SER A 198 3.91 -10.64 -9.37
N ASP A 199 5.23 -10.64 -9.57
CA ASP A 199 6.11 -11.73 -9.13
C ASP A 199 7.35 -11.20 -8.40
N PRO A 200 7.36 -11.26 -7.04
CA PRO A 200 8.47 -10.81 -6.21
C PRO A 200 9.79 -11.51 -6.53
N ILE A 201 9.74 -12.76 -7.02
CA ILE A 201 10.92 -13.57 -7.33
C ILE A 201 11.59 -13.04 -8.61
N PHE A 202 10.81 -12.66 -9.63
CA PHE A 202 11.34 -12.06 -10.85
C PHE A 202 11.92 -10.67 -10.63
N ALA A 203 11.32 -9.85 -9.75
CA ALA A 203 11.87 -8.54 -9.40
C ALA A 203 13.24 -8.67 -8.71
N PHE A 204 13.39 -9.65 -7.81
CA PHE A 204 14.66 -9.96 -7.15
C PHE A 204 15.72 -10.52 -8.12
N ILE A 205 15.34 -11.45 -9.01
CA ILE A 205 16.24 -12.01 -10.03
C ILE A 205 16.69 -10.92 -11.02
N SER A 206 15.78 -10.06 -11.47
CA SER A 206 16.13 -8.96 -12.39
C SER A 206 17.08 -7.94 -11.76
N GLN A 207 16.93 -7.64 -10.46
CA GLN A 207 17.87 -6.80 -9.73
C GLN A 207 19.24 -7.45 -9.58
N LEU A 208 19.30 -8.73 -9.21
CA LEU A 208 20.57 -9.47 -9.14
C LEU A 208 21.27 -9.53 -10.50
N PHE A 209 20.52 -9.71 -11.58
CA PHE A 209 21.06 -9.75 -12.94
C PHE A 209 21.61 -8.39 -13.37
N GLU A 210 20.89 -7.28 -13.13
CA GLU A 210 21.42 -5.93 -13.37
C GLU A 210 22.72 -5.68 -12.56
N LEU A 211 22.74 -6.07 -11.28
CA LEU A 211 23.89 -5.84 -10.39
C LEU A 211 25.13 -6.62 -10.84
N VAL A 212 24.97 -7.91 -11.18
CA VAL A 212 26.07 -8.77 -11.63
C VAL A 212 26.62 -8.31 -12.98
N PHE A 213 25.75 -7.98 -13.94
CA PHE A 213 26.20 -7.59 -15.28
C PHE A 213 26.82 -6.19 -15.32
N CYS A 214 26.32 -5.25 -14.51
CA CYS A 214 26.99 -3.95 -14.33
C CYS A 214 28.38 -4.11 -13.68
N HIS A 215 28.55 -5.04 -12.73
CA HIS A 215 29.86 -5.31 -12.12
C HIS A 215 30.85 -5.96 -13.09
N LEU A 216 30.35 -6.71 -14.07
CA LEU A 216 31.15 -7.35 -15.13
C LEU A 216 31.44 -6.43 -16.32
N GLY A 217 31.10 -5.13 -16.24
CA GLY A 217 31.41 -4.14 -17.28
C GLY A 217 30.53 -4.22 -18.52
N PHE A 218 29.40 -4.93 -18.47
CA PHE A 218 28.43 -4.92 -19.55
C PHE A 218 27.65 -3.60 -19.53
N ASN A 219 27.93 -2.73 -20.49
CA ASN A 219 27.08 -1.58 -20.78
C ASN A 219 25.87 -2.07 -21.61
N PHE A 220 24.69 -2.09 -21.00
CA PHE A 220 23.46 -2.22 -21.75
C PHE A 220 23.29 -0.94 -22.59
N SER A 221 23.56 -1.03 -23.89
CA SER A 221 23.22 0.02 -24.84
C SER A 221 21.73 0.35 -24.74
N GLU A 222 21.39 1.64 -24.93
CA GLU A 222 19.99 2.06 -25.04
C GLU A 222 19.27 1.11 -26.02
N PRO A 223 18.14 0.50 -25.63
CA PRO A 223 17.46 -0.44 -26.51
C PRO A 223 17.05 0.31 -27.77
N SER A 224 17.55 -0.17 -28.91
CA SER A 224 17.19 0.39 -30.21
C SER A 224 15.70 0.18 -30.47
N TRP A 225 15.10 1.10 -31.22
CA TRP A 225 13.66 1.17 -31.55
C TRP A 225 13.02 -0.16 -32.00
N GLN A 226 13.81 -1.06 -32.57
CA GLN A 226 13.36 -2.35 -33.10
C GLN A 226 13.15 -3.42 -32.01
N GLU A 227 13.80 -3.29 -30.84
CA GLU A 227 13.64 -4.25 -29.73
C GLU A 227 12.43 -3.96 -28.84
N PHE A 228 11.90 -2.75 -28.90
CA PHE A 228 10.68 -2.34 -28.20
C PHE A 228 9.42 -2.91 -28.87
N ILE A 229 9.56 -3.24 -30.16
CA ILE A 229 8.56 -3.88 -31.03
C ILE A 229 9.16 -5.20 -31.54
N GLN A 230 9.51 -6.13 -30.64
CA GLN A 230 9.38 -7.52 -31.10
C GLN A 230 7.93 -7.69 -31.58
N PRO A 231 7.69 -8.40 -32.70
CA PRO A 231 6.36 -8.50 -33.27
C PRO A 231 5.40 -8.85 -32.14
N LEU A 232 4.37 -8.02 -32.03
CA LEU A 232 3.26 -8.13 -31.10
C LEU A 232 2.76 -9.58 -31.18
N ASN A 233 3.33 -10.47 -30.38
CA ASN A 233 2.91 -11.86 -30.37
C ASN A 233 1.50 -11.80 -29.81
N HIS A 234 0.53 -11.96 -30.71
CA HIS A 234 -0.88 -12.07 -30.38
C HIS A 234 -1.03 -13.24 -29.41
N SER A 235 -0.97 -12.95 -28.11
CA SER A 235 -1.61 -13.80 -27.13
C SER A 235 -3.10 -13.65 -27.40
N SER A 236 -3.82 -14.77 -27.52
CA SER A 236 -5.26 -14.86 -27.76
C SER A 236 -6.14 -14.09 -26.76
N ASN A 237 -5.53 -13.48 -25.73
CA ASN A 237 -6.19 -12.73 -24.66
C ASN A 237 -5.91 -11.21 -24.66
N GLY A 238 -5.34 -10.63 -25.72
CA GLY A 238 -5.16 -9.17 -25.85
C GLY A 238 -4.08 -8.54 -24.95
N LYS A 239 -3.20 -9.37 -24.36
CA LYS A 239 -2.05 -8.92 -23.56
C LYS A 239 -0.80 -8.84 -24.42
N GLN A 240 -0.06 -7.74 -24.32
CA GLN A 240 1.17 -7.49 -25.05
C GLN A 240 2.30 -7.11 -24.09
N HIS A 241 3.52 -7.57 -24.38
CA HIS A 241 4.69 -7.29 -23.56
C HIS A 241 5.65 -6.36 -24.30
N ILE A 242 6.00 -5.28 -23.63
CA ILE A 242 7.11 -4.38 -23.96
C ILE A 242 8.18 -4.63 -22.89
N LYS A 243 9.48 -4.70 -23.20
CA LYS A 243 10.56 -5.17 -22.27
C LYS A 243 10.41 -4.74 -20.79
N LYS A 244 9.88 -3.54 -20.50
CA LYS A 244 9.64 -3.04 -19.13
C LYS A 244 8.17 -2.98 -18.69
N TYR A 245 7.22 -3.08 -19.61
CA TYR A 245 5.79 -2.91 -19.35
C TYR A 245 4.93 -3.99 -20.01
N GLN A 246 3.98 -4.53 -19.25
CA GLN A 246 2.82 -5.23 -19.77
C GLN A 246 1.74 -4.22 -20.16
N VAL A 247 1.22 -4.38 -21.37
CA VAL A 247 0.19 -3.54 -21.97
C VAL A 247 -1.05 -4.38 -22.25
N GLU A 248 -2.22 -3.89 -21.87
CA GLU A 248 -3.50 -4.53 -22.15
C GLU A 248 -4.46 -3.52 -22.80
N THR A 249 -5.08 -3.88 -23.91
CA THR A 249 -6.11 -3.06 -24.57
C THR A 249 -7.17 -3.95 -25.21
N GLY A 250 -8.37 -3.38 -25.40
CA GLY A 250 -9.37 -3.93 -26.31
C GLY A 250 -9.28 -3.39 -27.75
N ASN A 251 -8.41 -2.41 -28.01
CA ASN A 251 -8.30 -1.73 -29.31
C ASN A 251 -6.85 -1.70 -29.83
N PRO A 252 -6.47 -2.63 -30.72
CA PRO A 252 -5.11 -2.71 -31.28
C PRO A 252 -4.67 -1.45 -32.02
N ASP A 253 -5.57 -0.80 -32.76
CA ASP A 253 -5.27 0.43 -33.51
C ASP A 253 -4.92 1.60 -32.59
N PHE A 254 -5.50 1.62 -31.37
CA PHE A 254 -5.14 2.60 -30.36
C PHE A 254 -3.72 2.39 -29.86
N ILE A 255 -3.33 1.15 -29.54
CA ILE A 255 -1.97 0.83 -29.10
C ILE A 255 -0.93 1.26 -30.14
N GLN A 256 -1.11 0.88 -31.40
CA GLN A 256 -0.13 1.16 -32.46
C GLN A 256 0.19 2.65 -32.58
N GLN A 257 -0.81 3.51 -32.31
CA GLN A 257 -0.64 4.95 -32.41
C GLN A 257 -0.28 5.62 -31.10
N PHE A 258 -0.75 5.08 -29.97
CA PHE A 258 -0.38 5.56 -28.65
C PHE A 258 1.14 5.43 -28.43
N PHE A 259 1.74 4.31 -28.84
CA PHE A 259 3.17 4.04 -28.66
C PHE A 259 4.06 4.58 -29.80
N HIS A 260 3.79 5.80 -30.26
CA HIS A 260 4.72 6.48 -31.18
C HIS A 260 6.03 6.88 -30.47
N PRO A 261 7.09 7.24 -31.22
CA PRO A 261 8.42 7.50 -30.63
C PRO A 261 8.46 8.49 -29.47
N LYS A 262 7.78 9.63 -29.58
CA LYS A 262 7.75 10.63 -28.49
C LYS A 262 7.10 10.10 -27.20
N MET A 263 6.06 9.26 -27.28
CA MET A 263 5.42 8.64 -26.12
C MET A 263 6.35 7.64 -25.47
N LEU A 264 6.99 6.78 -26.28
CA LEU A 264 7.93 5.77 -25.77
C LEU A 264 9.14 6.39 -25.06
N LYS A 265 9.73 7.42 -25.66
CA LYS A 265 10.78 8.22 -25.02
C LYS A 265 10.30 8.86 -23.72
N TYR A 266 9.03 9.21 -23.62
CA TYR A 266 8.49 9.77 -22.37
C TYR A 266 8.27 8.69 -21.31
N LEU A 267 7.64 7.57 -21.65
CA LEU A 267 7.38 6.45 -20.76
C LEU A 267 8.66 5.82 -20.18
N SER A 268 9.79 5.93 -20.90
CA SER A 268 11.10 5.49 -20.38
C SER A 268 11.68 6.40 -19.30
N THR A 269 11.19 7.63 -19.15
CA THR A 269 11.61 8.57 -18.09
C THR A 269 10.74 8.49 -16.83
N LEU A 270 9.61 7.77 -16.88
CA LEU A 270 8.76 7.60 -15.71
C LEU A 270 9.46 6.74 -14.63
N PRO A 271 9.20 7.01 -13.34
CA PRO A 271 9.71 6.18 -12.25
C PRO A 271 9.39 4.70 -12.46
N ARG A 272 10.37 3.82 -12.17
CA ARG A 272 10.15 2.37 -12.15
C ARG A 272 9.00 2.05 -11.18
N GLY A 273 8.10 1.14 -11.57
CA GLY A 273 6.98 0.75 -10.72
C GLY A 273 5.67 1.50 -10.99
N LEU A 274 5.72 2.61 -11.73
CA LEU A 274 4.52 3.40 -12.01
C LEU A 274 3.59 2.64 -12.98
N ARG A 275 2.32 2.58 -12.60
CA ARG A 275 1.25 1.99 -13.42
C ARG A 275 0.34 3.10 -13.88
N PHE A 276 -0.17 2.99 -15.10
CA PHE A 276 -1.16 3.93 -15.57
C PHE A 276 -2.22 3.26 -16.43
N GLU A 277 -3.39 3.86 -16.45
CA GLU A 277 -4.53 3.38 -17.21
C GLU A 277 -5.25 4.57 -17.85
N ILE A 278 -5.82 4.28 -19.01
CA ILE A 278 -6.67 5.18 -19.78
C ILE A 278 -7.95 4.41 -20.03
N ASP A 279 -9.10 4.98 -19.69
CA ASP A 279 -10.41 4.40 -20.00
C ASP A 279 -11.44 5.52 -20.09
N ARG A 280 -12.07 5.67 -21.26
CA ARG A 280 -13.01 6.76 -21.58
C ARG A 280 -12.36 8.12 -21.38
N ASP A 281 -12.96 8.98 -20.57
CA ASP A 281 -12.54 10.33 -20.27
C ASP A 281 -11.54 10.41 -19.10
N ILE A 282 -10.94 9.29 -18.67
CA ILE A 282 -10.09 9.26 -17.50
C ILE A 282 -8.70 8.73 -17.84
N LEU A 283 -7.69 9.48 -17.38
CA LEU A 283 -6.32 9.01 -17.29
C LEU A 283 -5.95 8.93 -15.80
N VAL A 284 -5.34 7.82 -15.40
CA VAL A 284 -5.02 7.53 -13.99
C VAL A 284 -3.63 6.93 -13.85
N ILE A 285 -2.94 7.31 -12.77
CA ILE A 285 -1.68 6.74 -12.31
C ILE A 285 -1.91 6.09 -10.95
N TYR A 286 -1.29 4.93 -10.75
CA TYR A 286 -1.29 4.21 -9.48
C TYR A 286 0.10 4.21 -8.84
N GLN A 287 0.10 4.29 -7.52
CA GLN A 287 1.27 4.17 -6.67
C GLN A 287 1.01 3.13 -5.58
N GLU A 288 2.02 2.33 -5.25
CA GLU A 288 1.91 1.37 -4.15
C GLU A 288 1.78 2.05 -2.79
N GLY A 289 0.98 1.43 -1.91
CA GLY A 289 0.76 1.93 -0.57
C GLY A 289 -0.28 3.05 -0.51
N ARG A 290 -0.21 3.87 0.52
CA ARG A 290 -1.12 5.01 0.68
C ARG A 290 -0.74 6.13 -0.27
N LEU A 291 -1.68 7.01 -0.57
CA LEU A 291 -1.41 8.21 -1.36
C LEU A 291 -0.30 9.05 -0.71
N ASN A 292 0.76 9.32 -1.45
CA ASN A 292 1.80 10.25 -1.04
C ASN A 292 1.44 11.65 -1.55
N LEU A 293 1.42 12.65 -0.67
CA LEU A 293 1.07 14.03 -1.03
C LEU A 293 2.05 14.64 -2.02
N ASP A 294 3.35 14.35 -1.85
CA ASP A 294 4.42 14.92 -2.67
C ASP A 294 4.35 14.42 -4.11
N THR A 295 3.76 13.25 -4.33
CA THR A 295 3.64 12.64 -5.66
C THR A 295 2.40 13.10 -6.41
N ILE A 296 1.39 13.73 -5.76
CA ILE A 296 0.14 14.15 -6.43
C ILE A 296 0.47 15.09 -7.59
N GLN A 297 1.24 16.15 -7.34
CA GLN A 297 1.54 17.14 -8.38
C GLN A 297 2.43 16.56 -9.49
N VAL A 298 3.36 15.67 -9.13
CA VAL A 298 4.23 14.96 -10.08
C VAL A 298 3.39 14.05 -10.98
N ASN A 299 2.49 13.26 -10.41
CA ASN A 299 1.58 12.37 -11.13
C ASN A 299 0.64 13.16 -12.05
N LEU A 300 0.10 14.31 -11.63
CA LEU A 300 -0.72 15.16 -12.49
C LEU A 300 0.06 15.71 -13.69
N ASN A 301 1.33 16.08 -13.48
CA ASN A 301 2.19 16.50 -14.58
C ASN A 301 2.45 15.35 -15.57
N HIS A 302 2.63 14.12 -15.06
CA HIS A 302 2.76 12.93 -15.90
C HIS A 302 1.48 12.65 -16.70
N LEU A 303 0.31 12.66 -16.04
CA LEU A 303 -0.98 12.48 -16.70
C LEU A 303 -1.22 13.52 -17.80
N HIS A 304 -0.93 14.78 -17.51
CA HIS A 304 -1.05 15.84 -18.50
C HIS A 304 -0.10 15.63 -19.68
N ARG A 305 1.15 15.25 -19.42
CA ARG A 305 2.13 15.04 -20.47
C ARG A 305 1.77 13.84 -21.34
N ILE A 306 1.28 12.76 -20.74
CA ILE A 306 0.71 11.62 -21.47
C ILE A 306 -0.44 12.10 -22.35
N TYR A 307 -1.42 12.83 -21.79
CA TYR A 307 -2.54 13.37 -22.56
C TYR A 307 -2.08 14.23 -23.75
N GLN A 308 -1.10 15.12 -23.56
CA GLN A 308 -0.54 15.94 -24.64
C GLN A 308 0.05 15.10 -25.77
N LEU A 309 0.66 13.96 -25.44
CA LEU A 309 1.28 13.07 -26.41
C LEU A 309 0.28 12.13 -27.08
N ILE A 310 -0.95 11.97 -26.57
CA ILE A 310 -1.96 11.18 -27.29
C ILE A 310 -2.23 11.84 -28.67
N PRO A 311 -2.29 11.07 -29.77
CA PRO A 311 -2.55 11.61 -31.10
C PRO A 311 -3.88 12.37 -31.20
N GLU A 312 -3.90 13.48 -31.94
CA GLU A 312 -5.09 14.36 -32.07
C GLU A 312 -6.33 13.63 -32.58
N ARG A 313 -6.19 12.59 -33.40
CA ARG A 313 -7.36 11.82 -33.89
C ARG A 313 -8.16 11.14 -32.77
N TRP A 314 -7.57 11.00 -31.58
CA TRP A 314 -8.20 10.40 -30.41
C TRP A 314 -8.65 11.44 -29.38
N LYS A 315 -8.27 12.71 -29.55
CA LYS A 315 -8.70 13.81 -28.70
C LYS A 315 -10.00 14.42 -29.22
#